data_AF-A0A2R4JHL4-F1
#
_entry.id   AF-A0A2R4JHL4-F1
#
_cell.length_a   1.000
_cell.length_b   1.000
_cell.length_c   1.000
_cell.angle_alpha   90.00
_cell.angle_beta   90.00
_cell.angle_gamma   90.00
#
_symmetry.space_group_name_H-M   'P 1'
#
loop_
_entity.id
_entity.type
_entity.pdbx_description
1 polymer ?
#
loop_
_entity_poly.entity_id
_entity_poly.type
_entity_poly.pdbx_seq_one_letter_code
_entity_poly.pdbx_strand_id
1 'polypeptide(L)'
;MAESTENQFETGTVVYDPASDSVGEYQGKAGPYALLRPVGGGREWEARPQSLRPATPGERLSAGVRAANSRSFHGSQEPSAPGTDPGTRPGPAPVRDCAACDDLAALRDDARARHDGSAETDADVLLRRHQLRYHAPLLGLRDSALVPDASAGAEYETACTECPAGSGARRHPADVEAWRHGHTRETGHARYRRTVADYAVYESQVSVP
;
A
#
# COMPACT_ATOMS: atom_id res chain seq x y z
N MET A 1 -29.50 3.22 45.12
CA MET A 1 -28.69 2.02 44.83
C MET A 1 -28.92 1.66 43.37
N ALA A 2 -27.92 1.86 42.53
CA ALA A 2 -27.75 1.25 41.21
C ALA A 2 -26.27 1.42 40.88
N GLU A 3 -25.51 0.39 41.24
CA GLU A 3 -24.06 0.27 41.15
C GLU A 3 -23.53 0.53 39.73
N SER A 4 -22.43 1.27 39.70
CA SER A 4 -21.27 1.14 38.80
C SER A 4 -21.48 0.34 37.51
N THR A 5 -21.83 1.03 36.42
CA THR A 5 -21.53 0.56 35.05
C THR A 5 -20.05 0.82 34.75
N GLU A 6 -19.15 0.27 35.56
CA GLU A 6 -17.70 0.39 35.34
C GLU A 6 -17.24 -0.74 34.41
N ASN A 7 -16.86 -0.35 33.19
CA ASN A 7 -16.22 -1.14 32.13
C ASN A 7 -16.86 -2.46 31.67
N GLN A 8 -17.76 -2.38 30.68
CA GLN A 8 -18.22 -3.55 29.91
C GLN A 8 -17.10 -4.17 29.03
N PHE A 9 -16.10 -3.37 28.65
CA PHE A 9 -14.96 -3.80 27.84
C PHE A 9 -13.66 -3.20 28.39
N GLU A 10 -12.56 -3.94 28.25
CA GLU A 10 -11.21 -3.45 28.55
C GLU A 10 -10.67 -2.63 27.37
N THR A 11 -9.90 -1.59 27.65
CA THR A 11 -9.23 -0.80 26.60
C THR A 11 -8.36 -1.71 25.72
N GLY A 12 -8.49 -1.58 24.40
CA GLY A 12 -7.85 -2.45 23.41
C GLY A 12 -8.72 -3.64 22.96
N THR A 13 -9.88 -3.88 23.58
CA THR A 13 -10.83 -4.91 23.11
C THR A 13 -11.43 -4.49 21.77
N VAL A 14 -11.38 -5.37 20.77
CA VAL A 14 -12.04 -5.14 19.48
C VAL A 14 -13.53 -5.48 19.60
N VAL A 15 -14.37 -4.46 19.42
CA VAL A 15 -15.82 -4.52 19.52
C VAL A 15 -16.47 -4.17 18.18
N TYR A 16 -17.67 -4.71 17.97
CA TYR A 16 -18.53 -4.36 16.85
C TYR A 16 -19.65 -3.43 17.35
N ASP A 17 -19.85 -2.34 16.61
CA ASP A 17 -20.92 -1.38 16.79
C ASP A 17 -22.00 -1.60 15.72
N PRO A 18 -23.16 -2.18 16.09
CA PRO A 18 -24.27 -2.40 15.16
C PRO A 18 -24.89 -1.10 14.64
N ALA A 19 -24.75 0.02 15.36
CA ALA A 19 -25.34 1.28 14.93
C ALA A 19 -24.60 1.91 13.75
N SER A 20 -23.29 1.69 13.68
CA SER A 20 -22.40 2.18 12.61
C SER A 20 -21.96 1.06 11.64
N ASP A 21 -22.44 -0.17 11.82
CA ASP A 21 -21.96 -1.38 11.13
C ASP A 21 -20.42 -1.45 11.05
N SER A 22 -19.75 -1.14 12.15
CA SER A 22 -18.32 -0.88 12.17
C SER A 22 -17.61 -1.59 13.32
N VAL A 23 -16.35 -1.94 13.11
CA VAL A 23 -15.49 -2.65 14.08
C VAL A 23 -14.38 -1.73 14.54
N GLY A 24 -14.20 -1.59 15.86
CA GLY A 24 -13.20 -0.72 16.45
C GLY A 24 -12.62 -1.24 17.75
N GLU A 25 -11.46 -0.73 18.12
CA GLU A 25 -10.83 -0.92 19.41
C GLU A 25 -11.46 0.02 20.43
N TYR A 26 -11.95 -0.53 21.54
CA TYR A 26 -12.47 0.25 22.65
C TYR A 26 -11.32 1.03 23.33
N GLN A 27 -11.44 2.35 23.40
CA GLN A 27 -10.43 3.21 24.02
C GLN A 27 -10.77 3.62 25.45
N GLY A 28 -12.06 3.62 25.81
CA GLY A 28 -12.54 4.01 27.12
C GLY A 28 -13.94 4.64 27.04
N LYS A 29 -14.37 5.29 28.13
CA LYS A 29 -15.62 6.06 28.15
C LYS A 29 -15.36 7.55 28.05
N ALA A 30 -16.18 8.23 27.27
CA ALA A 30 -16.31 9.69 27.22
C ALA A 30 -17.74 10.05 27.65
N GLY A 31 -17.94 10.29 28.95
CA GLY A 31 -19.27 10.51 29.52
C GLY A 31 -20.19 9.30 29.35
N PRO A 32 -21.41 9.45 28.79
CA PRO A 32 -22.33 8.33 28.58
C PRO A 32 -21.95 7.43 27.39
N TYR A 33 -20.96 7.83 26.59
CA TYR A 33 -20.57 7.12 25.37
C TYR A 33 -19.25 6.34 25.53
N ALA A 34 -19.13 5.26 24.77
CA ALA A 34 -17.89 4.54 24.55
C ALA A 34 -17.13 5.19 23.40
N LEU A 35 -15.84 5.41 23.55
CA LEU A 35 -14.97 5.90 22.49
C LEU A 35 -14.31 4.72 21.78
N LEU A 36 -14.52 4.61 20.47
CA LEU A 36 -13.98 3.55 19.63
C LEU A 36 -12.99 4.12 18.61
N ARG A 37 -11.89 3.41 18.39
CA ARG A 37 -10.92 3.70 17.35
C ARG A 37 -11.03 2.67 16.22
N PRO A 38 -11.05 3.07 14.93
CA PRO A 38 -11.10 2.10 13.84
C PRO A 38 -9.88 1.18 13.85
N VAL A 39 -10.10 -0.10 13.54
CA VAL A 39 -8.99 -1.04 13.30
C VAL A 39 -8.14 -0.48 12.17
N GLY A 40 -6.84 -0.23 12.42
CA GLY A 40 -5.93 0.37 11.44
C GLY A 40 -5.75 1.88 11.50
N GLY A 41 -6.38 2.58 12.46
CA GLY A 41 -6.30 4.03 12.63
C GLY A 41 -7.38 4.79 11.85
N GLY A 42 -7.57 6.07 12.19
CA GLY A 42 -8.62 6.91 11.62
C GLY A 42 -9.34 7.74 12.67
N ARG A 43 -10.43 8.41 12.28
CA ARG A 43 -11.23 9.23 13.20
C ARG A 43 -11.96 8.34 14.20
N GLU A 44 -11.73 8.60 15.49
CA GLU A 44 -12.46 7.95 16.58
C GLU A 44 -13.94 8.33 16.53
N TRP A 45 -14.81 7.44 16.98
CA TRP A 45 -16.24 7.69 17.05
C TRP A 45 -16.82 7.27 18.40
N GLU A 46 -17.93 7.91 18.74
CA GLU A 46 -18.69 7.65 19.96
C GLU A 46 -19.79 6.63 19.66
N ALA A 47 -19.90 5.61 20.50
CA ALA A 47 -20.93 4.58 20.43
C ALA A 47 -21.64 4.42 21.77
N ARG A 48 -22.89 3.93 21.75
CA ARG A 48 -23.61 3.62 22.99
C ARG A 48 -23.02 2.34 23.59
N PRO A 49 -22.49 2.34 24.83
CA PRO A 49 -21.83 1.17 25.39
C PRO A 49 -22.72 -0.07 25.34
N GLN A 50 -24.00 0.09 25.67
CA GLN A 50 -25.00 -0.97 25.69
C GLN A 50 -25.32 -1.63 24.34
N SER A 51 -24.97 -1.01 23.20
CA SER A 51 -25.15 -1.63 21.87
C SER A 51 -23.91 -2.37 21.39
N LEU A 52 -22.77 -2.21 22.07
CA LEU A 52 -21.52 -2.83 21.67
C LEU A 52 -21.48 -4.30 22.08
N ARG A 53 -20.84 -5.10 21.22
CA ARG A 53 -20.53 -6.50 21.52
C ARG A 53 -19.10 -6.83 21.13
N PRO A 54 -18.50 -7.89 21.69
CA PRO A 54 -17.26 -8.43 21.14
C PRO A 54 -17.40 -8.72 19.65
N ALA A 55 -16.41 -8.30 18.86
CA ALA A 55 -16.37 -8.66 17.45
C ALA A 55 -16.16 -10.18 17.30
N THR A 56 -16.74 -10.79 16.29
CA THR A 56 -16.45 -12.18 15.93
C THR A 56 -15.05 -12.29 15.30
N PRO A 57 -14.45 -13.49 15.24
CA PRO A 57 -13.19 -13.68 14.52
C PRO A 57 -13.25 -13.20 13.06
N GLY A 58 -14.37 -13.45 12.36
CA GLY A 58 -14.58 -13.02 10.98
C GLY A 58 -14.64 -11.50 10.83
N GLU A 59 -15.33 -10.81 11.75
CA GLU A 59 -15.41 -9.34 11.78
C GLU A 59 -14.05 -8.69 12.07
N ARG A 60 -13.27 -9.27 13.00
CA ARG A 60 -11.90 -8.81 13.28
C ARG A 60 -11.01 -8.94 12.04
N LEU A 61 -11.06 -10.09 11.36
CA LEU A 61 -10.30 -10.33 10.14
C LEU A 61 -10.72 -9.38 9.02
N SER A 62 -12.02 -9.23 8.79
CA SER A 62 -12.55 -8.31 7.77
C SER A 62 -12.11 -6.87 8.03
N ALA A 63 -12.19 -6.41 9.28
CA ALA A 63 -11.74 -5.07 9.68
C ALA A 63 -10.22 -4.90 9.48
N GLY A 64 -9.42 -5.91 9.83
CA GLY A 64 -7.97 -5.90 9.60
C GLY A 64 -7.60 -5.87 8.11
N VAL A 65 -8.29 -6.63 7.27
CA VAL A 65 -8.10 -6.61 5.80
C VAL A 65 -8.50 -5.26 5.23
N ARG A 66 -9.67 -4.73 5.61
CA ARG A 66 -10.13 -3.40 5.19
C ARG A 66 -9.10 -2.32 5.55
N ALA A 67 -8.59 -2.36 6.77
CA ALA A 67 -7.55 -1.47 7.25
C ALA A 67 -6.24 -1.55 6.45
N ALA A 68 -5.79 -2.77 6.14
CA ALA A 68 -4.61 -3.00 5.32
C ALA A 68 -4.80 -2.44 3.91
N ASN A 69 -5.95 -2.72 3.29
CA ASN A 69 -6.31 -2.22 1.97
C ASN A 69 -6.33 -0.69 1.95
N SER A 70 -6.99 -0.04 2.92
CA SER A 70 -7.03 1.44 3.00
C SER A 70 -5.64 2.06 3.07
N ARG A 71 -4.71 1.50 3.87
CA ARG A 71 -3.32 1.99 3.93
C ARG A 71 -2.60 1.89 2.59
N SER A 72 -2.87 0.85 1.81
CA SER A 72 -2.30 0.69 0.46
C SER A 72 -2.78 1.74 -0.52
N PHE A 73 -3.99 2.29 -0.35
CA PHE A 73 -4.54 3.32 -1.24
C PHE A 73 -4.12 4.76 -0.87
N HIS A 74 -3.92 5.05 0.41
CA HIS A 74 -3.58 6.41 0.88
C HIS A 74 -2.16 6.89 0.49
N GLY A 75 -1.28 6.00 0.01
CA GLY A 75 0.04 6.38 -0.52
C GLY A 75 0.02 6.98 -1.94
N SER A 76 -1.14 7.04 -2.60
CA SER A 76 -1.26 7.41 -4.03
C SER A 76 -2.36 8.44 -4.31
N GLN A 77 -2.81 9.19 -3.31
CA GLN A 77 -3.88 10.17 -3.50
C GLN A 77 -3.31 11.59 -3.70
N GLU A 78 -3.16 11.97 -4.96
CA GLU A 78 -3.12 13.38 -5.37
C GLU A 78 -4.43 14.07 -4.93
N PRO A 79 -4.38 15.33 -4.47
CA PRO A 79 -5.58 16.09 -4.15
C PRO A 79 -6.45 16.23 -5.41
N SER A 80 -7.68 15.73 -5.33
CA SER A 80 -8.64 15.79 -6.44
C SER A 80 -9.10 17.24 -6.67
N ALA A 81 -9.27 17.61 -7.95
CA ALA A 81 -9.78 18.91 -8.36
C ALA A 81 -11.20 19.19 -7.78
N PRO A 82 -11.56 20.46 -7.50
CA PRO A 82 -12.85 20.79 -6.92
C PRO A 82 -13.99 20.55 -7.93
N GLY A 83 -14.99 19.77 -7.52
CA GLY A 83 -16.23 19.52 -8.29
C GLY A 83 -16.59 18.06 -8.54
N THR A 84 -15.72 17.11 -8.18
CA THR A 84 -15.98 15.67 -8.34
C THR A 84 -16.40 15.06 -6.99
N ASP A 85 -17.43 14.20 -7.00
CA ASP A 85 -17.84 13.42 -5.82
C ASP A 85 -16.62 12.65 -5.24
N PRO A 86 -16.21 12.88 -3.98
CA PRO A 86 -14.92 12.42 -3.45
C PRO A 86 -14.73 10.89 -3.39
N GLY A 87 -15.76 10.10 -3.70
CA GLY A 87 -15.76 8.64 -3.53
C GLY A 87 -15.60 7.80 -4.79
N THR A 88 -15.78 8.35 -6.00
CA THR A 88 -15.80 7.53 -7.22
C THR A 88 -14.78 8.06 -8.22
N ARG A 89 -13.57 7.49 -8.19
CA ARG A 89 -12.71 7.58 -9.38
C ARG A 89 -13.46 6.88 -10.51
N PRO A 90 -13.76 7.54 -11.64
CA PRO A 90 -14.40 6.87 -12.76
C PRO A 90 -13.50 5.72 -13.22
N GLY A 91 -14.07 4.52 -13.32
CA GLY A 91 -13.35 3.35 -13.83
C GLY A 91 -12.88 3.56 -15.27
N PRO A 92 -11.96 2.71 -15.79
CA PRO A 92 -11.53 2.75 -17.20
C PRO A 92 -12.72 2.84 -18.17
N ALA A 93 -12.65 3.78 -19.12
CA ALA A 93 -13.62 3.89 -20.20
C ALA A 93 -13.32 2.83 -21.27
N PRO A 94 -14.33 2.23 -21.92
CA PRO A 94 -14.11 1.27 -23.00
C PRO A 94 -13.48 1.97 -24.22
N VAL A 95 -12.62 1.23 -24.94
CA VAL A 95 -12.04 1.70 -26.21
C VAL A 95 -13.12 1.58 -27.29
N ARG A 96 -13.27 2.62 -28.12
CA ARG A 96 -14.23 2.64 -29.22
C ARG A 96 -14.07 1.40 -30.11
N ASP A 97 -15.21 0.83 -30.52
CA ASP A 97 -15.30 -0.32 -31.42
C ASP A 97 -14.63 -1.61 -30.89
N CYS A 98 -14.39 -1.70 -29.58
CA CYS A 98 -13.92 -2.92 -28.93
C CYS A 98 -15.04 -3.57 -28.10
N ALA A 99 -15.69 -4.59 -28.67
CA ALA A 99 -16.77 -5.32 -28.00
C ALA A 99 -16.39 -5.87 -26.62
N ALA A 100 -15.17 -6.37 -26.45
CA ALA A 100 -14.72 -6.89 -25.15
C ALA A 100 -14.59 -5.79 -24.08
N CYS A 101 -14.23 -4.56 -24.48
CA CYS A 101 -14.24 -3.42 -23.57
C CYS A 101 -15.67 -3.04 -23.17
N ASP A 102 -16.60 -3.04 -24.13
CA ASP A 102 -18.01 -2.72 -23.91
C ASP A 102 -18.68 -3.76 -22.98
N ASP A 103 -18.40 -5.04 -23.18
CA ASP A 103 -18.91 -6.13 -22.33
C ASP A 103 -18.44 -5.97 -20.87
N LEU A 104 -17.16 -5.65 -20.66
CA LEU A 104 -16.60 -5.42 -19.31
C LEU A 104 -17.15 -4.14 -18.67
N ALA A 105 -17.39 -3.09 -19.46
CA ALA A 105 -18.05 -1.87 -18.98
C ALA A 105 -19.51 -2.14 -18.58
N ALA A 106 -20.24 -2.94 -19.35
CA ALA A 106 -21.60 -3.36 -19.02
C ALA A 106 -21.65 -4.22 -17.74
N LEU A 107 -20.70 -5.15 -17.56
CA LEU A 107 -20.57 -5.92 -16.32
C LEU A 107 -20.34 -5.03 -15.10
N ARG A 108 -19.51 -3.98 -15.23
CA ARG A 108 -19.30 -3.00 -14.18
C ARG A 108 -20.58 -2.23 -13.85
N ASP A 109 -21.32 -1.79 -14.86
CA ASP A 109 -22.53 -1.00 -14.66
C ASP A 109 -23.66 -1.86 -14.05
N ASP A 110 -23.77 -3.15 -14.39
CA ASP A 110 -24.63 -4.12 -13.71
C ASP A 110 -24.24 -4.32 -12.24
N ALA A 111 -22.93 -4.49 -11.97
CA ALA A 111 -22.42 -4.60 -10.60
C ALA A 111 -22.76 -3.35 -9.77
N ARG A 112 -22.60 -2.16 -10.33
CA ARG A 112 -22.97 -0.90 -9.68
C ARG A 112 -24.47 -0.81 -9.43
N ALA A 113 -25.31 -1.21 -10.40
CA ALA A 113 -26.77 -1.24 -10.24
C ALA A 113 -27.21 -2.18 -9.11
N ARG A 114 -26.46 -3.26 -8.87
CA ARG A 114 -26.68 -4.19 -7.75
C ARG A 114 -25.93 -3.81 -6.46
N HIS A 115 -25.20 -2.69 -6.44
CA HIS A 115 -24.34 -2.27 -5.33
C HIS A 115 -23.29 -3.31 -4.90
N ASP A 116 -22.75 -4.05 -5.86
CA ASP A 116 -21.73 -5.08 -5.66
C ASP A 116 -20.32 -4.53 -5.97
N GLY A 117 -19.71 -3.90 -4.97
CA GLY A 117 -18.41 -3.24 -5.12
C GLY A 117 -17.24 -4.20 -5.44
N SER A 118 -17.37 -5.49 -5.09
CA SER A 118 -16.35 -6.49 -5.45
C SER A 118 -16.41 -6.77 -6.95
N ALA A 119 -17.60 -7.06 -7.47
CA ALA A 119 -17.78 -7.30 -8.89
C ALA A 119 -17.45 -6.05 -9.74
N GLU A 120 -17.76 -4.85 -9.23
CA GLU A 120 -17.36 -3.59 -9.87
C GLU A 120 -15.83 -3.49 -9.99
N THR A 121 -15.11 -3.78 -8.90
CA THR A 121 -13.64 -3.76 -8.87
C THR A 121 -13.04 -4.80 -9.82
N ASP A 122 -13.59 -6.02 -9.83
CA ASP A 122 -13.12 -7.09 -10.70
C ASP A 122 -13.32 -6.73 -12.19
N ALA A 123 -14.46 -6.14 -12.55
CA ALA A 123 -14.71 -5.66 -13.91
C ALA A 123 -13.70 -4.59 -14.32
N ASP A 124 -13.39 -3.63 -13.44
CA ASP A 124 -12.37 -2.61 -13.69
C ASP A 124 -10.96 -3.20 -13.86
N VAL A 125 -10.59 -4.20 -13.04
CA VAL A 125 -9.31 -4.91 -13.15
C VAL A 125 -9.21 -5.65 -14.48
N LEU A 126 -10.27 -6.36 -14.88
CA LEU A 126 -10.32 -7.08 -16.15
C LEU A 126 -10.26 -6.11 -17.34
N LEU A 127 -10.94 -4.97 -17.27
CA LEU A 127 -10.92 -3.96 -18.33
C LEU A 127 -9.53 -3.33 -18.47
N ARG A 128 -8.87 -2.95 -17.37
CA ARG A 128 -7.48 -2.45 -17.41
C ARG A 128 -6.53 -3.49 -17.98
N ARG A 129 -6.67 -4.76 -17.59
CA ARG A 129 -5.84 -5.85 -18.10
C ARG A 129 -6.03 -6.06 -19.60
N HIS A 130 -7.27 -6.03 -20.07
CA HIS A 130 -7.57 -6.13 -21.51
C HIS A 130 -6.97 -4.95 -22.27
N GLN A 131 -7.17 -3.73 -21.78
CA GLN A 131 -6.65 -2.50 -22.37
C GLN A 131 -5.12 -2.49 -22.46
N LEU A 132 -4.42 -2.88 -21.41
CA LEU A 132 -2.96 -3.01 -21.44
C LEU A 132 -2.51 -4.03 -22.48
N ARG A 133 -3.23 -5.14 -22.63
CA ARG A 133 -2.85 -6.21 -23.55
C ARG A 133 -3.13 -5.89 -25.02
N TYR A 134 -4.22 -5.20 -25.32
CA TYR A 134 -4.72 -5.04 -26.70
C TYR A 134 -4.80 -3.58 -27.18
N HIS A 135 -4.76 -2.62 -26.26
CA HIS A 135 -4.96 -1.19 -26.57
C HIS A 135 -3.87 -0.30 -25.97
N ALA A 136 -2.78 -0.85 -25.43
CA ALA A 136 -1.69 -0.06 -24.88
C ALA A 136 -1.18 1.03 -25.85
N PRO A 137 -0.96 0.75 -27.15
CA PRO A 137 -0.57 1.79 -28.11
C PRO A 137 -1.64 2.88 -28.30
N LEU A 138 -2.92 2.49 -28.41
CA LEU A 138 -4.04 3.42 -28.64
C LEU A 138 -4.32 4.32 -27.44
N LEU A 139 -4.11 3.81 -26.24
CA LEU A 139 -4.32 4.52 -24.98
C LEU A 139 -3.05 5.25 -24.50
N GLY A 140 -1.94 5.15 -25.23
CA GLY A 140 -0.65 5.69 -24.81
C GLY A 140 -0.15 5.09 -23.49
N LEU A 141 -0.64 3.90 -23.11
CA LEU A 141 -0.19 3.19 -21.93
C LEU A 141 1.19 2.60 -22.23
N ARG A 142 2.22 3.24 -21.71
CA ARG A 142 3.61 2.81 -21.88
C ARG A 142 3.92 1.74 -20.85
N ASP A 143 4.36 0.57 -21.33
CA ASP A 143 5.06 -0.34 -20.44
C ASP A 143 6.42 0.28 -20.12
N SER A 144 6.62 0.61 -18.85
CA SER A 144 7.86 1.23 -18.37
C SER A 144 8.63 0.16 -17.62
N ALA A 145 9.70 -0.33 -18.23
CA ALA A 145 10.55 -1.33 -17.62
C ALA A 145 11.71 -0.63 -16.91
N LEU A 146 12.00 -1.05 -15.69
CA LEU A 146 13.25 -0.70 -15.02
C LEU A 146 14.36 -1.56 -15.62
N VAL A 147 15.32 -0.94 -16.28
CA VAL A 147 16.45 -1.61 -16.95
C VAL A 147 17.78 -1.10 -16.39
N PRO A 148 18.86 -1.92 -16.40
CA PRO A 148 20.18 -1.47 -15.96
C PRO A 148 20.64 -0.24 -16.73
N ASP A 149 21.16 0.76 -16.02
CA ASP A 149 21.70 1.99 -16.59
C ASP A 149 23.11 1.72 -17.12
N ALA A 150 23.22 1.46 -18.42
CA ALA A 150 24.51 1.23 -19.07
C ALA A 150 25.46 2.45 -19.00
N SER A 151 24.95 3.66 -18.69
CA SER A 151 25.77 4.86 -18.53
C SER A 151 26.39 4.98 -17.13
N ALA A 152 25.83 4.29 -16.14
CA ALA A 152 26.29 4.31 -14.76
C ALA A 152 26.86 2.96 -14.34
N GLY A 153 28.19 2.88 -14.29
CA GLY A 153 28.88 1.68 -13.79
C GLY A 153 28.66 1.47 -12.29
N ALA A 154 28.63 0.20 -11.87
CA ALA A 154 28.46 -0.19 -10.47
C ALA A 154 29.48 0.47 -9.53
N GLU A 155 29.03 0.80 -8.33
CA GLU A 155 29.86 1.33 -7.26
C GLU A 155 30.01 0.32 -6.13
N TYR A 156 31.23 0.20 -5.63
CA TYR A 156 31.62 -0.75 -4.60
C TYR A 156 32.06 0.02 -3.37
N GLU A 157 31.55 -0.36 -2.21
CA GLU A 157 31.95 0.21 -0.94
C GLU A 157 32.14 -0.92 0.08
N THR A 158 33.12 -0.74 0.97
CA THR A 158 33.22 -1.57 2.16
C THR A 158 33.41 -0.68 3.39
N ALA A 159 32.78 -1.06 4.49
CA ALA A 159 32.95 -0.41 5.79
C ALA A 159 33.41 -1.43 6.83
N CYS A 160 34.31 -1.01 7.71
CA CYS A 160 34.65 -1.80 8.89
C CYS A 160 33.43 -1.83 9.82
N THR A 161 33.15 -2.98 10.44
CA THR A 161 32.06 -3.08 11.43
C THR A 161 32.53 -2.86 12.86
N GLU A 162 33.85 -2.81 13.05
CA GLU A 162 34.50 -2.67 14.36
C GLU A 162 34.90 -1.21 14.64
N CYS A 163 34.88 -0.34 13.62
CA CYS A 163 35.15 1.10 13.74
C CYS A 163 34.44 1.88 12.61
N PRO A 164 34.40 3.22 12.65
CA PRO A 164 33.65 4.02 11.67
C PRO A 164 34.33 4.17 10.31
N ALA A 165 35.46 3.51 10.07
CA ALA A 165 36.22 3.65 8.82
C ALA A 165 35.55 2.90 7.65
N GLY A 166 35.55 3.51 6.47
CA GLY A 166 35.06 2.90 5.23
C GLY A 166 35.86 3.36 4.01
N SER A 167 35.79 2.59 2.93
CA SER A 167 36.49 2.88 1.69
C SER A 167 35.91 4.08 0.92
N GLY A 168 34.66 4.44 1.23
CA GLY A 168 33.80 5.23 0.35
C GLY A 168 33.44 4.47 -0.94
N ALA A 169 32.61 5.07 -1.78
CA ALA A 169 32.23 4.51 -3.08
C ALA A 169 33.43 4.48 -4.05
N ARG A 170 33.67 3.33 -4.68
CA ARG A 170 34.73 3.09 -5.68
C ARG A 170 34.15 2.46 -6.94
N ARG A 171 34.73 2.79 -8.09
CA ARG A 171 34.31 2.23 -9.40
C ARG A 171 34.83 0.81 -9.63
N HIS A 172 35.93 0.43 -8.98
CA HIS A 172 36.53 -0.88 -9.14
C HIS A 172 36.59 -1.65 -7.82
N PRO A 173 36.23 -2.95 -7.82
CA PRO A 173 36.28 -3.76 -6.60
C PRO A 173 37.70 -3.86 -6.02
N ALA A 174 38.73 -3.84 -6.86
CA ALA A 174 40.13 -3.91 -6.42
C ALA A 174 40.53 -2.76 -5.47
N ASP A 175 39.99 -1.56 -5.65
CA ASP A 175 40.29 -0.40 -4.79
C ASP A 175 39.73 -0.61 -3.37
N VAL A 176 38.55 -1.21 -3.29
CA VAL A 176 37.88 -1.57 -2.03
C VAL A 176 38.66 -2.68 -1.30
N GLU A 177 39.20 -3.65 -2.06
CA GLU A 177 40.03 -4.71 -1.51
C GLU A 177 41.38 -4.18 -1.01
N ALA A 178 42.03 -3.29 -1.77
CA ALA A 178 43.27 -2.63 -1.35
C ALA A 178 43.08 -1.86 -0.05
N TRP A 179 41.99 -1.09 0.06
CA TRP A 179 41.62 -0.39 1.30
C TRP A 179 41.43 -1.37 2.46
N ARG A 180 40.67 -2.46 2.26
CA ARG A 180 40.41 -3.48 3.29
C ARG A 180 41.71 -4.14 3.78
N HIS A 181 42.61 -4.49 2.87
CA HIS A 181 43.90 -5.08 3.22
C HIS A 181 44.79 -4.11 4.01
N GLY A 182 44.81 -2.83 3.64
CA GLY A 182 45.52 -1.79 4.40
C GLY A 182 44.93 -1.63 5.80
N HIS A 183 43.61 -1.47 5.89
CA HIS A 183 42.89 -1.29 7.16
C HIS A 183 43.08 -2.48 8.12
N THR A 184 42.99 -3.72 7.63
CA THR A 184 43.26 -4.92 8.46
C THR A 184 44.70 -4.92 8.96
N ARG A 185 45.68 -4.52 8.14
CA ARG A 185 47.09 -4.50 8.56
C ARG A 185 47.35 -3.45 9.64
N GLU A 186 46.70 -2.30 9.56
CA GLU A 186 46.90 -1.18 10.49
C GLU A 186 46.17 -1.37 11.81
N THR A 187 44.96 -1.93 11.78
CA THR A 187 44.06 -1.99 12.94
C THR A 187 43.88 -3.39 13.52
N GLY A 188 44.19 -4.44 12.75
CA GLY A 188 43.88 -5.82 13.10
C GLY A 188 42.40 -6.21 12.92
N HIS A 189 41.53 -5.28 12.49
CA HIS A 189 40.12 -5.57 12.27
C HIS A 189 39.93 -6.57 11.13
N ALA A 190 38.97 -7.47 11.30
CA ALA A 190 38.73 -8.60 10.40
C ALA A 190 37.30 -8.63 9.84
N ARG A 191 36.37 -7.82 10.37
CA ARG A 191 34.97 -7.85 9.98
C ARG A 191 34.54 -6.59 9.21
N TYR A 192 34.05 -6.83 7.99
CA TYR A 192 33.68 -5.80 7.03
C TYR A 192 32.28 -6.02 6.45
N ARG A 193 31.52 -4.93 6.27
CA ARG A 193 30.28 -4.88 5.48
C ARG A 193 30.63 -4.45 4.07
N ARG A 194 30.07 -5.11 3.05
CA ARG A 194 30.21 -4.72 1.63
C ARG A 194 28.86 -4.24 1.10
N THR A 195 28.90 -3.18 0.30
CA THR A 195 27.76 -2.66 -0.45
C THR A 195 28.16 -2.60 -1.92
N VAL A 196 27.24 -3.01 -2.79
CA VAL A 196 27.36 -2.81 -4.24
C VAL A 196 26.12 -2.04 -4.68
N ALA A 197 26.31 -0.88 -5.29
CA ALA A 197 25.25 -0.09 -5.89
C ALA A 197 25.28 -0.29 -7.40
N ASP A 198 24.16 -0.78 -7.93
CA ASP A 198 23.87 -0.83 -9.36
C ASP A 198 22.80 0.22 -9.68
N TYR A 199 22.85 0.77 -10.88
CA TYR A 199 22.00 1.87 -11.30
C TYR A 199 21.05 1.38 -12.38
N ALA A 200 19.82 1.88 -12.37
CA ALA A 200 18.78 1.51 -13.33
C ALA A 200 17.96 2.72 -13.75
N VAL A 201 17.50 2.70 -15.00
CA VAL A 201 16.64 3.73 -15.62
C VAL A 201 15.30 3.13 -16.01
N TYR A 202 14.27 3.98 -16.05
CA TYR A 202 12.99 3.59 -16.63
C TYR A 202 13.01 3.84 -18.13
N GLU A 203 12.89 2.79 -18.92
CA GLU A 203 12.70 2.88 -20.36
C GLU A 203 11.24 2.63 -20.72
N SER A 204 10.65 3.58 -21.46
CA SER A 204 9.35 3.37 -22.08
C SER A 204 9.53 2.48 -23.30
N GLN A 205 9.07 1.23 -23.25
CA GLN A 205 9.01 0.41 -24.46
C GLN A 205 7.87 0.95 -25.32
N VAL A 206 8.22 1.67 -26.39
CA VAL A 206 7.28 1.95 -27.46
C VAL A 206 7.07 0.62 -28.18
N SER A 207 5.91 0.00 -27.99
CA SER A 207 5.52 -1.16 -28.78
C SER A 207 5.46 -0.70 -30.24
N VAL A 208 6.50 -1.02 -31.02
CA VAL A 208 6.56 -0.73 -32.46
C VAL A 208 5.56 -1.67 -33.15
N PRO A 209 4.74 -1.16 -34.09
CA PRO A 209 3.67 -1.94 -34.75
C PRO A 209 4.18 -3.12 -35.56
#